data_AF-A0A2V1B2G6-F1
#
_entry.id   AF-A0A2V1B2G6-F1
#
_cell.length_a   1.000
_cell.length_b   1.000
_cell.length_c   1.000
_cell.angle_alpha   90.00
_cell.angle_beta   90.00
_cell.angle_gamma   90.00
#
_symmetry.space_group_name_H-M   'P 1'
#
loop_
_entity.id
_entity.type
_entity.pdbx_description
1 polymer ?
#
loop_
_entity_poly.entity_id
_entity_poly.type
_entity_poly.pdbx_seq_one_letter_code
_entity_poly.pdbx_strand_id
1 'polypeptide(L)'
;MATICAVIEKKLLKTLSQPSYAQQKHLVTLKCLTVVLYLCQWGSGSFMNWLRRRYTVIIQPLGGMAFSPNYASAVYAKVDSVVRFCEDDEALRVSRDSLDQLRLEMRQGARSMELKALH
;
A
#
# COMPACT_ATOMS: atom_id res chain seq x y z
N MET A 1 -5.48 9.54 -13.66
CA MET A 1 -4.48 8.61 -13.08
C MET A 1 -3.08 9.23 -12.97
N ALA A 2 -2.63 10.03 -13.96
CA ALA A 2 -1.29 10.65 -13.95
C ALA A 2 -0.97 11.46 -12.67
N THR A 3 -1.95 12.18 -12.10
CA THR A 3 -1.71 13.08 -10.95
C THR A 3 -1.32 12.33 -9.68
N ILE A 4 -1.97 11.23 -9.33
CA ILE A 4 -1.68 10.51 -8.07
C ILE A 4 -0.35 9.76 -8.13
N CYS A 5 -0.04 9.14 -9.27
CA CYS A 5 1.25 8.51 -9.52
C CYS A 5 2.40 9.51 -9.38
N ALA A 6 2.27 10.68 -10.02
CA ALA A 6 3.26 11.75 -9.93
C ALA A 6 3.44 12.29 -8.50
N VAL A 7 2.35 12.42 -7.74
CA VAL A 7 2.41 12.87 -6.34
C VAL A 7 3.10 11.83 -5.44
N ILE A 8 2.78 10.54 -5.61
CA ILE A 8 3.42 9.44 -4.86
C ILE A 8 4.90 9.40 -5.17
N GLU A 9 5.25 9.40 -6.44
CA GLU A 9 6.63 9.37 -6.92
C GLU A 9 7.44 10.53 -6.38
N LYS A 10 6.94 11.76 -6.51
CA LYS A 10 7.60 12.96 -5.98
C LYS A 10 7.82 12.88 -4.46
N LYS A 11 6.83 12.37 -3.72
CA LYS A 11 6.94 12.23 -2.25
C LYS A 11 7.98 11.19 -1.85
N LEU A 12 7.97 10.02 -2.48
CA LEU A 12 8.90 8.92 -2.15
C LEU A 12 10.33 9.25 -2.58
N LEU A 13 10.53 9.83 -3.77
CA LEU A 13 11.85 10.30 -4.20
C LEU A 13 12.42 11.36 -3.25
N LYS A 14 11.57 12.29 -2.76
CA LYS A 14 12.01 13.28 -1.78
C LYS A 14 12.48 12.65 -0.47
N THR A 15 11.84 11.57 -0.03
CA THR A 15 12.31 10.79 1.14
C THR A 15 13.67 10.17 0.88
N LEU A 16 13.85 9.56 -0.29
CA LEU A 16 15.10 8.89 -0.68
C LEU A 16 16.28 9.87 -0.78
N SER A 17 16.06 11.09 -1.27
CA SER A 17 17.11 12.10 -1.43
C SER A 17 17.56 12.76 -0.12
N GLN A 18 16.80 12.62 0.96
CA GLN A 18 17.11 13.29 2.23
C GLN A 18 16.96 12.33 3.41
N PRO A 19 17.95 11.45 3.66
CA PRO A 19 17.99 10.64 4.87
C PRO A 19 18.03 11.59 6.07
N SER A 20 16.94 11.64 6.80
CA SER A 20 16.78 12.51 7.95
C SER A 20 16.04 11.71 9.01
N TYR A 21 16.64 11.62 10.18
CA TYR A 21 16.14 10.89 11.34
C TYR A 21 14.88 11.49 11.97
N ALA A 22 14.31 12.53 11.34
CA ALA A 22 13.08 13.16 11.82
C ALA A 22 11.93 12.14 11.73
N GLN A 23 11.39 11.77 12.89
CA GLN A 23 10.25 10.84 13.00
C GLN A 23 9.07 11.23 12.09
N GLN A 24 8.86 12.53 11.86
CA GLN A 24 7.84 13.02 10.94
C GLN A 24 8.03 12.53 9.50
N LYS A 25 9.28 12.45 9.01
CA LYS A 25 9.56 11.94 7.67
C LYS A 25 9.31 10.42 7.58
N HIS A 26 9.69 9.66 8.61
CA HIS A 26 9.39 8.23 8.68
C HIS A 26 7.88 7.96 8.65
N LEU A 27 7.09 8.75 9.39
CA LEU A 27 5.63 8.68 9.36
C LEU A 27 5.06 9.01 7.98
N VAL A 28 5.62 10.02 7.29
CA VAL A 28 5.21 10.36 5.92
C VAL A 28 5.48 9.20 4.96
N THR A 29 6.63 8.54 5.07
CA THR A 29 6.96 7.34 4.28
C THR A 29 5.97 6.22 4.54
N LEU A 30 5.67 5.93 5.81
CA LEU A 30 4.69 4.92 6.19
C LEU A 30 3.29 5.22 5.63
N LYS A 31 2.85 6.48 5.70
CA LYS A 31 1.57 6.92 5.11
C LYS A 31 1.56 6.75 3.59
N CYS A 32 2.65 7.12 2.90
CA CYS A 32 2.75 6.94 1.46
C CYS A 32 2.70 5.45 1.07
N LEU A 33 3.45 4.59 1.76
CA LEU A 33 3.42 3.14 1.54
C LEU A 33 2.05 2.54 1.82
N THR A 34 1.33 3.05 2.82
CA THR A 34 -0.05 2.64 3.08
C THR A 34 -0.98 2.98 1.91
N VAL A 35 -0.84 4.17 1.32
CA VAL A 35 -1.60 4.56 0.13
C VAL A 35 -1.22 3.70 -1.08
N VAL A 36 0.08 3.41 -1.28
CA VAL A 36 0.53 2.54 -2.37
C VAL A 36 -0.07 1.15 -2.22
N LEU A 37 0.03 0.54 -1.05
CA LEU A 37 -0.52 -0.78 -0.77
C LEU A 37 -2.04 -0.82 -1.01
N TYR A 38 -2.76 0.20 -0.54
CA TYR A 38 -4.19 0.36 -0.80
C TYR A 38 -4.48 0.40 -2.30
N LEU A 39 -3.71 1.15 -3.08
CA LEU A 39 -3.87 1.21 -4.54
C LEU A 39 -3.44 -0.07 -5.25
N CYS A 40 -2.52 -0.86 -4.71
CA CYS A 40 -2.24 -2.20 -5.23
C CYS A 40 -3.49 -3.09 -5.09
N GLN A 41 -4.12 -3.06 -3.91
CA GLN A 41 -5.26 -3.90 -3.58
C GLN A 41 -6.56 -3.44 -4.26
N TRP A 42 -6.80 -2.14 -4.33
CA TRP A 42 -8.08 -1.58 -4.76
C TRP A 42 -8.02 -0.75 -6.03
N GLY A 43 -6.80 -0.44 -6.49
CA GLY A 43 -6.61 0.38 -7.67
C GLY A 43 -6.70 -0.41 -8.97
N SER A 44 -6.76 0.35 -10.06
CA SER A 44 -6.82 -0.19 -11.42
C SER A 44 -5.55 -0.95 -11.82
N GLY A 45 -5.66 -1.83 -12.83
CA GLY A 45 -4.48 -2.47 -13.45
C GLY A 45 -3.47 -1.49 -14.03
N SER A 46 -3.90 -0.31 -14.50
CA SER A 46 -2.99 0.73 -14.99
C SER A 46 -2.11 1.33 -13.88
N PHE A 47 -2.57 1.35 -12.62
CA PHE A 47 -1.73 1.73 -11.49
C PHE A 47 -0.64 0.67 -11.27
N MET A 48 -1.00 -0.61 -11.27
CA MET A 48 -0.03 -1.71 -11.16
C MET A 48 0.99 -1.70 -12.30
N ASN A 49 0.56 -1.46 -13.54
CA ASN A 49 1.47 -1.35 -14.69
C ASN A 49 2.44 -0.17 -14.56
N TRP A 50 1.99 0.95 -13.97
CA TRP A 50 2.89 2.05 -13.64
C TRP A 50 3.86 1.65 -12.53
N LEU A 51 3.36 1.06 -11.44
CA LEU A 51 4.16 0.71 -10.27
C LEU A 51 5.23 -0.33 -10.62
N ARG A 52 4.91 -1.38 -11.38
CA ARG A 52 5.88 -2.37 -11.86
C ARG A 52 7.04 -1.77 -12.67
N ARG A 53 6.83 -0.63 -13.33
CA ARG A 53 7.88 0.09 -14.06
C ARG A 53 8.76 0.98 -13.17
N ARG A 54 8.35 1.25 -11.93
CA ARG A 54 8.98 2.24 -11.05
C ARG A 54 9.38 1.70 -9.69
N TYR A 55 8.86 0.55 -9.25
CA TYR A 55 9.00 0.07 -7.87
C TYR A 55 10.46 -0.15 -7.45
N THR A 56 11.33 -0.59 -8.37
CA THR A 56 12.77 -0.75 -8.13
C THR A 56 13.47 0.58 -7.83
N VAL A 57 12.91 1.70 -8.30
CA VAL A 57 13.47 3.05 -8.13
C VAL A 57 12.85 3.76 -6.91
N ILE A 58 11.56 3.54 -6.63
CA ILE A 58 10.82 4.34 -5.63
C ILE A 58 10.37 3.58 -4.38
N ILE A 59 10.30 2.24 -4.44
CA ILE A 59 9.85 1.39 -3.33
C ILE A 59 11.00 0.56 -2.77
N GLN A 60 11.66 -0.25 -3.60
CA GLN A 60 12.69 -1.19 -3.17
C GLN A 60 13.83 -0.53 -2.37
N PRO A 61 14.33 0.67 -2.72
CA PRO A 61 15.41 1.31 -1.95
C PRO A 61 15.00 1.68 -0.53
N LEU A 62 13.69 1.84 -0.25
CA LEU A 62 13.20 2.09 1.10
C LEU A 62 13.48 0.90 2.03
N GLY A 63 13.59 -0.33 1.51
CA GLY A 63 13.94 -1.51 2.31
C GLY A 63 15.35 -1.46 2.92
N GLY A 64 16.26 -0.68 2.33
CA GLY A 64 17.63 -0.49 2.83
C GLY A 64 17.83 0.74 3.72
N MET A 65 16.78 1.55 3.94
CA MET A 65 16.89 2.77 4.75
C MET A 65 16.72 2.49 6.24
N ALA A 66 17.45 3.21 7.09
CA ALA A 66 17.25 3.16 8.54
C ALA A 66 16.00 3.96 8.96
N PHE A 67 15.01 3.29 9.54
CA PHE A 67 13.83 3.92 10.14
C PHE A 67 13.87 3.86 11.67
N SER A 68 13.16 4.80 12.31
CA SER A 68 12.93 4.75 13.76
C SER A 68 12.21 3.45 14.15
N PRO A 69 12.53 2.85 15.31
CA PRO A 69 11.91 1.58 15.76
C PRO A 69 10.38 1.59 15.74
N ASN A 70 9.76 2.73 16.02
CA ASN A 70 8.30 2.90 16.02
C ASN A 70 7.65 2.66 14.65
N TYR A 71 8.41 2.80 13.55
CA TYR A 71 7.89 2.70 12.18
C TYR A 71 8.57 1.62 11.35
N ALA A 72 9.79 1.20 11.73
CA ALA A 72 10.64 0.33 10.91
C ALA A 72 9.94 -0.96 10.48
N SER A 73 9.38 -1.72 11.42
CA SER A 73 8.68 -2.97 11.13
C SER A 73 7.53 -2.77 10.14
N ALA A 74 6.68 -1.77 10.38
CA ALA A 74 5.55 -1.47 9.51
C ALA A 74 5.97 -0.98 8.12
N VAL A 75 7.07 -0.23 8.03
CA VAL A 75 7.63 0.22 6.75
C VAL A 75 8.17 -0.98 5.97
N TYR A 76 9.03 -1.81 6.57
CA TYR A 76 9.63 -2.94 5.88
C TYR A 76 8.59 -3.96 5.43
N ALA A 77 7.60 -4.29 6.27
CA ALA A 77 6.51 -5.19 5.88
C ALA A 77 5.72 -4.66 4.67
N LYS A 78 5.51 -3.34 4.58
CA LYS A 78 4.82 -2.72 3.44
C LYS A 78 5.68 -2.66 2.20
N VAL A 79 6.98 -2.40 2.33
CA VAL A 79 7.93 -2.48 1.20
C VAL A 79 7.91 -3.89 0.62
N ASP A 80 8.06 -4.91 1.48
CA ASP A 80 8.04 -6.31 1.08
C ASP A 80 6.72 -6.69 0.38
N SER A 81 5.58 -6.32 0.97
CA SER A 81 4.27 -6.58 0.36
C SER A 81 4.12 -5.91 -1.02
N VAL A 82 4.56 -4.66 -1.17
CA VAL A 82 4.47 -3.94 -2.44
C VAL A 82 5.40 -4.54 -3.50
N VAL A 83 6.62 -4.93 -3.12
CA VAL A 83 7.57 -5.62 -4.01
C VAL A 83 6.98 -6.94 -4.47
N ARG A 84 6.47 -7.76 -3.52
CA ARG A 84 5.81 -9.02 -3.82
C ARG A 84 4.64 -8.86 -4.78
N PHE A 85 3.79 -7.84 -4.60
CA PHE A 85 2.69 -7.57 -5.54
C PHE A 85 3.16 -7.11 -6.93
N CYS A 86 4.36 -6.57 -7.06
CA CYS A 86 4.93 -6.22 -8.36
C CYS A 86 5.52 -7.42 -9.08
N GLU A 87 6.01 -8.42 -8.36
CA GLU A 87 6.77 -9.57 -8.86
C GLU A 87 5.93 -10.85 -8.99
N ASP A 88 4.87 -10.98 -8.20
CA ASP A 88 4.01 -12.16 -8.12
C ASP A 88 2.54 -11.75 -8.32
N ASP A 89 2.04 -12.00 -9.54
CA ASP A 89 0.66 -11.72 -9.94
C ASP A 89 -0.36 -12.56 -9.15
N GLU A 90 0.02 -13.77 -8.72
CA GLU A 90 -0.83 -14.64 -7.93
C GLU A 90 -0.96 -14.10 -6.50
N ALA A 91 0.13 -13.64 -5.90
CA ALA A 91 0.08 -12.97 -4.60
C ALA A 91 -0.81 -11.71 -4.63
N LEU A 92 -0.75 -10.92 -5.71
CA LEU A 92 -1.65 -9.78 -5.89
C LEU A 92 -3.10 -10.24 -6.02
N ARG A 93 -3.37 -11.26 -6.84
CA ARG A 93 -4.72 -11.79 -7.05
C ARG A 93 -5.34 -12.28 -5.76
N VAL A 94 -4.63 -13.13 -5.02
CA VAL A 94 -5.06 -13.64 -3.70
C VAL A 94 -5.36 -12.48 -2.75
N SER A 95 -4.49 -11.47 -2.67
CA SER A 95 -4.73 -10.31 -1.80
C SER A 95 -5.99 -9.52 -2.19
N ARG A 96 -6.33 -9.42 -3.48
CA ARG A 96 -7.54 -8.73 -3.94
C ARG A 96 -8.79 -9.56 -3.67
N ASP A 97 -8.72 -10.86 -3.94
CA ASP A 97 -9.83 -11.80 -3.75
C ASP A 97 -10.23 -11.90 -2.26
N SER A 98 -9.26 -12.00 -1.34
CA SER A 98 -9.52 -12.01 0.10
C SER A 98 -10.24 -10.74 0.59
N LEU A 99 -9.95 -9.61 -0.03
CA LEU A 99 -10.57 -8.34 0.32
C LEU A 99 -11.99 -8.22 -0.25
N ASP A 100 -12.25 -8.77 -1.43
CA ASP A 100 -13.60 -8.86 -1.97
C ASP A 100 -14.47 -9.85 -1.17
N GLN A 101 -13.90 -10.94 -0.65
CA GLN A 101 -14.58 -11.83 0.30
C GLN A 101 -14.97 -11.07 1.58
N LEU A 102 -14.03 -10.35 2.20
CA LEU A 102 -14.32 -9.54 3.39
C LEU A 102 -15.45 -8.52 3.13
N ARG A 103 -15.47 -7.89 1.94
CA ARG A 103 -16.57 -6.99 1.55
C ARG A 103 -17.92 -7.69 1.48
N LEU A 104 -17.96 -8.90 0.92
CA LEU A 104 -19.17 -9.70 0.82
C LEU A 104 -19.68 -10.05 2.22
N GLU A 105 -18.79 -10.49 3.12
CA GLU A 105 -19.10 -10.79 4.51
C GLU A 105 -19.65 -9.56 5.25
N MET A 106 -19.00 -8.39 5.13
CA MET A 106 -19.47 -7.16 5.76
C MET A 106 -20.86 -6.74 5.26
N ARG A 107 -21.14 -6.91 3.96
CA ARG A 107 -22.46 -6.62 3.38
C ARG A 107 -23.53 -7.60 3.85
N GLN A 108 -23.19 -8.88 3.98
CA GLN A 108 -24.11 -9.91 4.47
C GLN A 108 -24.40 -9.73 5.97
N GLY A 109 -23.38 -9.40 6.77
CA GLY A 109 -23.54 -9.08 8.19
C GLY A 109 -24.41 -7.84 8.43
N ALA A 110 -24.26 -6.79 7.61
CA ALA A 110 -25.10 -5.59 7.67
C ALA A 110 -26.58 -5.90 7.39
N ARG A 111 -26.88 -6.68 6.33
CA ARG A 111 -28.26 -7.11 6.03
C ARG A 111 -28.84 -8.00 7.12
N SER A 112 -28.04 -8.88 7.72
CA SER A 112 -28.50 -9.75 8.79
C SER A 112 -28.83 -8.97 10.07
N MET A 113 -28.19 -7.83 10.34
CA MET A 113 -28.53 -6.96 11.47
C MET A 113 -29.79 -6.15 11.20
N GLU A 114 -29.98 -5.62 9.98
CA GLU A 114 -31.22 -4.91 9.61
C GLU A 114 -32.46 -5.82 9.71
N LEU A 115 -32.37 -7.08 9.28
CA LEU A 115 -33.47 -8.05 9.42
C LEU A 115 -33.82 -8.40 10.87
N LYS A 116 -32.85 -8.31 11.79
CA LYS A 116 -33.06 -8.55 13.22
C LYS A 116 -33.63 -7.33 13.95
N ALA A 117 -33.54 -6.14 13.37
CA ALA A 117 -34.10 -4.91 13.93
C ALA A 117 -35.58 -4.67 13.53
N LEU A 118 -36.10 -5.49 12.61
CA LEU A 118 -37.49 -5.44 12.11
C LEU A 118 -38.41 -6.49 12.75
N HIS A 119 -37.92 -7.24 13.72
CA HIS A 119 -38.67 -8.18 14.57
C HIS A 119 -38.38 -7.88 16.04
#